data_AF-A0A126R2V0-F1
#
_entry.id   AF-A0A126R2V0-F1
#
_cell.length_a   1.000
_cell.length_b   1.000
_cell.length_c   1.000
_cell.angle_alpha   90.00
_cell.angle_beta   90.00
_cell.angle_gamma   90.00
#
_symmetry.space_group_name_H-M   'P 1'
#
loop_
_entity.id
_entity.type
_entity.pdbx_description
1 polymer ?
#
loop_
_entity_poly.entity_id
_entity_poly.type
_entity_poly.pdbx_seq_one_letter_code
_entity_poly.pdbx_strand_id
1 'polypeptide(L)'
;MIVLSKCEWCGQLFIKKSNRQVCCSKECQDNKRREIWAKSSMRYYYKHKQGNVNKKALTMLGSKGTSCSCHRNEDFNKEFWSVRSELKRLKI
;
A
#
# COMPACT_ATOMS: atom_id res chain seq x y z
N MET A 1 23.21 23.42 25.16
CA MET A 1 23.24 23.97 23.78
C MET A 1 21.80 24.09 23.30
N ILE A 2 21.34 25.31 22.98
CA ILE A 2 19.99 25.53 22.45
C ILE A 2 20.08 25.37 20.93
N VAL A 3 19.42 24.35 20.38
CA VAL A 3 19.40 24.10 18.94
C VAL A 3 18.10 24.66 18.36
N LEU A 4 18.20 25.76 17.62
CA LEU A 4 17.10 26.31 16.84
C LEU A 4 16.99 25.56 15.51
N SER A 5 15.77 25.22 15.11
CA SER A 5 15.47 24.56 13.84
C SER A 5 14.24 25.17 13.20
N LYS A 6 14.16 25.10 11.87
CA LYS A 6 12.97 25.47 11.12
C LYS A 6 11.99 24.29 11.06
N CYS A 7 10.71 24.54 11.29
CA CYS A 7 9.65 23.54 11.17
C CYS A 7 9.46 23.17 9.69
N GLU A 8 9.49 21.88 9.38
CA GLU A 8 9.33 21.39 8.00
C GLU A 8 7.91 21.53 7.42
N TRP A 9 6.92 21.88 8.25
CA TRP A 9 5.54 22.10 7.80
C TRP A 9 5.18 23.60 7.73
N CYS A 10 5.15 24.32 8.86
CA CYS A 10 4.77 25.73 8.89
C CYS A 10 5.94 26.72 8.65
N GLY A 11 7.18 26.24 8.63
CA GLY A 11 8.36 27.08 8.42
C GLY A 11 8.78 27.95 9.61
N GLN A 12 8.10 27.89 10.76
CA GLN A 12 8.46 28.65 11.95
C GLN A 12 9.73 28.11 12.61
N LEU A 13 10.51 28.99 13.24
CA LEU A 13 11.65 28.61 14.07
C LEU A 13 11.16 28.08 15.42
N PHE A 14 11.78 27.00 15.90
CA PHE A 14 11.49 26.42 17.20
C PHE A 14 12.74 25.82 17.85
N ILE A 15 12.70 25.68 19.16
CA ILE A 15 13.77 25.03 19.93
C ILE A 15 13.56 23.52 19.89
N LYS A 16 14.54 22.78 19.38
CA LYS A 16 14.51 21.32 19.36
C LYS A 16 14.61 20.76 20.79
N LYS A 17 13.65 19.91 21.17
CA LYS A 17 13.71 19.10 22.41
C LYS A 17 14.43 17.77 22.19
N SER A 18 14.48 17.29 20.95
CA SER A 18 15.17 16.07 20.54
C SER A 18 15.87 16.28 19.21
N ASN A 19 17.00 15.61 19.00
CA ASN A 19 17.76 15.66 17.74
C ASN A 19 16.93 15.27 16.51
N ARG A 20 15.96 14.36 16.69
CA ARG A 20 15.06 13.87 15.62
C ARG A 20 13.81 14.73 15.42
N GLN A 21 13.62 15.79 16.23
CA GLN A 21 12.42 16.61 16.14
C GLN A 21 12.49 17.54 14.93
N VAL A 22 11.57 17.35 13.98
CA VAL A 22 11.54 18.10 12.71
C VAL A 22 10.43 19.15 12.62
N CYS A 23 9.43 19.07 13.49
CA CYS A 23 8.30 20.01 13.54
C CYS A 23 8.20 20.70 14.91
N CYS A 24 7.65 21.92 14.91
CA CYS A 24 7.48 22.71 16.13
C CYS A 24 6.38 22.16 17.06
N SER A 25 5.35 21.52 16.49
CA SER A 25 4.24 20.92 17.23
C SER A 25 3.82 19.56 16.68
N LYS A 26 3.07 18.79 17.48
CA LYS A 26 2.47 17.52 17.06
C LYS A 26 1.48 17.73 15.90
N GLU A 27 0.70 18.81 15.95
CA GLU A 27 -0.22 19.18 14.88
C GLU A 27 0.50 19.42 13.54
N CYS A 28 1.61 20.16 13.56
CA CYS A 28 2.45 20.36 12.36
C CYS A 28 2.99 19.03 11.82
N GLN A 29 3.34 18.10 12.72
CA GLN A 29 3.80 16.77 12.32
C GLN A 29 2.67 15.96 11.66
N ASP A 30 1.46 16.00 12.22
CA ASP A 30 0.30 15.29 11.67
C ASP A 30 -0.13 15.88 10.32
N ASN A 31 -0.15 17.21 10.18
CA ASN A 31 -0.46 17.86 8.91
C ASN A 31 0.61 17.57 7.85
N LYS A 32 1.90 17.56 8.22
CA LYS A 32 2.96 17.10 7.31
C LYS A 32 2.74 15.68 6.82
N ARG A 33 2.36 14.76 7.71
CA ARG A 33 2.06 13.36 7.34
C ARG A 33 0.87 13.28 6.39
N ARG A 34 -0.21 14.02 6.67
CA ARG A 34 -1.39 14.10 5.79
C ARG A 34 -1.02 14.58 4.39
N GLU A 35 -0.20 15.61 4.29
CA GLU A 35 0.25 16.15 3.00
C GLU A 35 1.12 15.16 2.22
N ILE A 36 2.06 14.48 2.89
CA ILE A 36 2.88 13.42 2.29
C ILE A 36 1.99 12.29 1.76
N TRP A 37 1.01 11.86 2.55
CA TRP A 37 0.03 10.85 2.16
C TRP A 37 -0.81 11.29 0.97
N ALA A 38 -1.32 12.53 0.99
CA ALA A 38 -2.08 13.10 -0.11
C ALA A 38 -1.24 13.13 -1.41
N LYS A 39 0.01 13.60 -1.35
CA LYS A 39 0.94 13.59 -2.48
C LYS A 39 1.25 12.17 -2.98
N SER A 40 1.39 11.21 -2.07
CA SER A 40 1.61 9.79 -2.43
C SER A 40 0.39 9.20 -3.14
N SER A 41 -0.79 9.37 -2.55
CA SER A 41 -2.07 8.92 -3.10
C SER A 41 -2.35 9.56 -4.47
N MET A 42 -2.09 10.85 -4.60
CA MET A 42 -2.21 11.57 -5.85
C MET A 42 -1.25 11.01 -6.91
N ARG A 43 0.03 10.80 -6.58
CA ARG A 43 1.00 10.17 -7.50
C ARG A 43 0.56 8.77 -7.92
N TYR A 44 0.06 7.95 -6.99
CA TYR A 44 -0.48 6.64 -7.29
C TYR A 44 -1.68 6.73 -8.23
N TYR A 45 -2.62 7.64 -7.97
CA TYR A 45 -3.79 7.89 -8.81
C TYR A 45 -3.38 8.29 -10.23
N TYR A 46 -2.47 9.25 -10.41
CA TYR A 46 -2.03 9.65 -11.75
C TYR A 46 -1.29 8.51 -12.46
N LYS A 47 -0.43 7.78 -11.76
CA LYS A 47 0.35 6.67 -12.31
C LYS A 47 -0.52 5.48 -12.74
N HIS A 48 -1.55 5.13 -11.96
CA HIS A 48 -2.30 3.88 -12.12
C HIS A 48 -3.76 4.07 -12.51
N LYS A 49 -4.40 5.20 -12.19
CA LYS A 49 -5.81 5.47 -12.49
C LYS A 49 -6.04 6.49 -13.61
N GLN A 50 -5.16 7.47 -13.81
CA GLN A 50 -5.44 8.54 -14.77
C GLN A 50 -4.78 8.35 -16.15
N GLY A 51 -3.64 7.64 -16.25
CA GLY A 51 -2.95 7.42 -17.53
C GLY A 51 -2.88 5.97 -18.02
N ASN A 52 -3.28 5.00 -17.21
CA ASN A 52 -3.16 3.57 -17.54
C ASN A 52 -4.29 2.75 -16.89
N VAL A 53 -5.53 3.14 -17.14
CA VAL A 53 -6.57 2.11 -17.27
C VAL A 53 -6.35 1.42 -18.62
N ASN A 54 -5.23 0.70 -18.74
CA ASN A 54 -5.26 -0.52 -19.53
C ASN A 54 -6.43 -1.29 -18.92
N LYS A 55 -7.57 -1.35 -19.61
CA LYS A 55 -8.78 -2.06 -19.14
C LYS A 55 -8.48 -3.52 -18.72
N LYS A 56 -7.30 -4.05 -19.12
CA LYS A 56 -6.70 -5.32 -18.68
C LYS A 56 -6.07 -5.35 -17.28
N ALA A 57 -5.64 -4.23 -16.70
CA ALA A 57 -5.00 -4.21 -15.37
C ALA A 57 -6.04 -4.15 -14.22
N LEU A 58 -7.23 -3.63 -14.50
CA LEU A 58 -8.36 -3.60 -13.55
C LEU A 58 -8.91 -4.99 -13.23
N THR A 59 -8.60 -6.00 -14.06
CA THR A 59 -8.89 -7.42 -13.79
C THR A 59 -7.80 -8.13 -12.96
N MET A 60 -6.67 -7.47 -12.65
CA MET A 60 -5.52 -8.14 -12.02
C MET A 60 -5.31 -7.82 -10.54
N LEU A 61 -6.16 -6.98 -9.92
CA LEU A 61 -6.11 -6.70 -8.47
C LEU A 61 -7.21 -7.42 -7.67
N GLY A 62 -7.90 -8.38 -8.28
CA GLY A 62 -8.82 -9.27 -7.59
C GLY A 62 -9.18 -10.44 -8.49
N SER A 63 -8.66 -11.62 -8.15
CA SER A 63 -9.28 -12.94 -8.34
C SER A 63 -10.04 -13.24 -9.64
N LYS A 64 -9.73 -12.61 -10.77
CA LYS A 64 -10.29 -12.95 -12.08
C LYS A 64 -9.23 -12.83 -13.18
N GLY A 65 -8.40 -13.87 -13.23
CA GLY A 65 -8.11 -14.52 -14.51
C GLY A 65 -6.73 -14.34 -15.11
N THR A 66 -5.63 -14.71 -14.43
CA THR A 66 -4.41 -15.27 -15.08
C THR A 66 -3.25 -15.64 -14.12
N SER A 67 -3.53 -16.23 -12.95
CA SER A 67 -2.46 -16.92 -12.19
C SER A 67 -2.86 -18.27 -11.59
N CYS A 68 -4.14 -18.66 -11.64
CA CYS A 68 -4.59 -20.03 -11.32
C CYS A 68 -5.31 -20.74 -12.49
N SER A 69 -5.47 -20.11 -13.67
CA SER A 69 -6.16 -20.77 -14.79
C SER A 69 -5.35 -21.92 -15.40
N CYS A 70 -4.03 -21.91 -15.24
CA CYS A 70 -3.16 -23.01 -15.63
C CYS A 70 -3.23 -24.23 -14.69
N HIS A 71 -3.81 -24.07 -13.50
CA HIS A 71 -3.96 -25.14 -12.51
C HIS A 71 -5.41 -25.57 -12.28
N ARG A 72 -6.38 -24.81 -12.80
CA ARG A 72 -7.79 -25.13 -12.71
C ARG A 72 -8.12 -26.22 -13.73
N ASN A 73 -8.49 -27.40 -13.25
CA ASN A 73 -9.02 -28.46 -14.09
C ASN A 73 -10.52 -28.21 -14.29
N GLU A 74 -11.00 -28.24 -15.52
CA GLU A 74 -12.44 -28.03 -15.80
C GLU A 74 -13.29 -29.25 -15.42
N ASP A 75 -12.66 -30.42 -15.24
CA ASP A 75 -13.29 -31.63 -14.73
C ASP A 75 -13.43 -31.57 -13.20
N PHE A 76 -14.64 -31.27 -12.74
CA PHE A 76 -14.99 -31.16 -11.33
C PHE A 76 -14.56 -32.37 -10.50
N ASN A 77 -14.70 -33.59 -11.04
CA ASN A 77 -14.36 -34.80 -10.30
C ASN A 77 -12.85 -34.87 -10.06
N LYS A 78 -12.04 -34.52 -11.05
CA LYS A 78 -10.58 -34.49 -10.90
C LYS A 78 -10.13 -33.41 -9.93
N GLU A 79 -10.71 -32.21 -10.02
CA GLU A 79 -10.38 -31.11 -9.10
C GLU A 79 -10.76 -31.47 -7.65
N PHE A 80 -11.93 -32.08 -7.44
CA PHE A 80 -12.38 -32.56 -6.15
C PHE A 80 -11.40 -33.57 -5.52
N TRP A 81 -10.94 -34.57 -6.28
CA TRP A 81 -9.99 -35.57 -5.76
C TRP A 81 -8.61 -34.97 -5.48
N SER A 82 -8.14 -34.03 -6.29
CA SER A 82 -6.89 -33.31 -6.04
C SER A 82 -6.96 -32.49 -4.75
N VAL A 83 -8.03 -31.73 -4.55
CA VAL A 83 -8.24 -30.94 -3.31
C VAL A 83 -8.34 -31.86 -2.09
N ARG A 84 -9.12 -32.94 -2.18
CA ARG A 84 -9.27 -33.92 -1.08
C ARG A 84 -7.95 -34.59 -0.70
N SER A 85 -7.10 -34.88 -1.68
CA SER A 85 -5.78 -35.47 -1.43
C SER A 85 -4.84 -34.48 -0.74
N GLU A 86 -4.90 -33.21 -1.13
CA GLU A 86 -4.08 -32.16 -0.53
C GLU A 86 -4.49 -31.83 0.90
N LEU A 87 -5.81 -31.81 1.19
CA LEU A 87 -6.32 -31.69 2.56
C LEU A 87 -5.83 -32.85 3.45
N LYS A 88 -5.89 -34.09 2.93
CA LYS A 88 -5.38 -35.28 3.64
C LYS A 88 -3.87 -35.19 3.91
N ARG A 89 -3.07 -34.68 2.95
CA ARG A 89 -1.63 -34.44 3.12
C ARG A 89 -1.36 -33.41 4.23
N LEU A 90 -2.15 -32.34 4.26
CA LEU A 90 -2.03 -31.24 5.21
C LEU A 90 -2.61 -31.56 6.60
N LYS A 91 -3.29 -32.70 6.76
CA LYS A 91 -3.98 -33.11 8.00
C LYS A 91 -5.01 -32.09 8.49
N ILE A 92 -5.70 -31.45 7.53
CA ILE A 92 -6.82 -30.53 7.76
C ILE A 92 -8.13 -31.28 7.46
#